data_AF-A0A1Q3M7A7-F1
#
_entry.id   AF-A0A1Q3M7A7-F1
#
_cell.length_a   1.000
_cell.length_b   1.000
_cell.length_c   1.000
_cell.angle_alpha   90.00
_cell.angle_beta   90.00
_cell.angle_gamma   90.00
#
_symmetry.space_group_name_H-M   'P 1'
#
loop_
_entity.id
_entity.type
_entity.pdbx_description
1 polymer ?
#
loop_
_entity_poly.entity_id
_entity_poly.type
_entity_poly.pdbx_seq_one_letter_code
_entity_poly.pdbx_strand_id
1 'polypeptide(L)'
;GITQGKDWWHVFEISWLNHLGLPQVAIGRLTLPANSPNLIESKSLKLYFNSMNFTQYESQQDFVETVERDLSNAAGGKVELQLFQVDDLEIAKPQGICIDDLIPERLSEHPDSTLLKLDPATTEESVEIELYSHLLRSNCPVTGQPDWGTIFIRFQGKKPCYRSILAYIISYRQHNGFHEQCVEQIFADIWQLLQPEKLMVYATYTRRGGLDINPCRVSDLSWMPEPIRLARQ
;
A
#
# COMPACT_ATOMS: atom_id res chain seq x y z
N GLY A 1 3.51 5.59 17.77
CA GLY A 1 4.04 5.09 16.49
C GLY A 1 3.08 4.09 15.93
N ILE A 2 2.99 3.97 14.61
CA ILE A 2 2.12 2.99 13.96
C ILE A 2 2.68 1.60 14.22
N THR A 3 1.91 0.74 14.89
CA THR A 3 2.38 -0.58 15.33
C THR A 3 1.71 -1.74 14.59
N GLN A 4 0.67 -1.46 13.81
CA GLN A 4 -0.19 -2.47 13.19
C GLN A 4 -0.42 -2.14 11.72
N GLY A 5 -0.07 -3.07 10.85
CA GLY A 5 -0.09 -2.84 9.41
C GLY A 5 0.70 -3.90 8.66
N LYS A 6 0.57 -3.88 7.34
CA LYS A 6 1.34 -4.70 6.40
C LYS A 6 1.66 -3.87 5.16
N ASP A 7 2.82 -4.11 4.58
CA ASP A 7 3.19 -3.68 3.24
C ASP A 7 3.13 -4.91 2.34
N TRP A 8 2.13 -4.95 1.45
CA TRP A 8 2.03 -6.01 0.45
C TRP A 8 2.67 -5.58 -0.85
N TRP A 9 3.53 -6.43 -1.40
CA TRP A 9 4.14 -6.17 -2.71
C TRP A 9 3.69 -7.22 -3.70
N HIS A 10 3.24 -6.81 -4.89
CA HIS A 10 3.17 -7.73 -6.01
C HIS A 10 4.45 -7.65 -6.84
N VAL A 11 5.04 -8.80 -7.11
CA VAL A 11 6.24 -8.97 -7.92
C VAL A 11 5.82 -9.72 -9.19
N PHE A 12 5.66 -8.97 -10.29
CA PHE A 12 5.10 -9.51 -11.52
C PHE A 12 6.14 -10.22 -12.41
N GLU A 13 7.41 -10.05 -12.10
CA GLU A 13 8.55 -10.49 -12.92
C GLU A 13 9.41 -11.52 -12.15
N ILE A 14 8.79 -12.48 -11.44
CA ILE A 14 9.54 -13.57 -10.79
C ILE A 14 9.87 -14.65 -11.83
N SER A 15 11.15 -15.01 -11.92
CA SER A 15 11.63 -16.12 -12.72
C SER A 15 12.82 -16.81 -12.04
N TRP A 16 12.93 -18.12 -12.20
CA TRP A 16 14.08 -18.93 -11.76
C TRP A 16 14.23 -20.17 -12.65
N LEU A 17 15.23 -21.02 -12.42
CA LEU A 17 15.37 -22.31 -13.09
C LEU A 17 15.00 -23.46 -12.12
N ASN A 18 14.25 -24.45 -12.59
CA ASN A 18 14.05 -25.68 -11.82
C ASN A 18 15.31 -26.58 -11.84
N HIS A 19 15.27 -27.73 -11.16
CA HIS A 19 16.38 -28.70 -11.09
C HIS A 19 16.85 -29.24 -12.45
N LEU A 20 16.04 -29.11 -13.52
CA LEU A 20 16.41 -29.48 -14.90
C LEU A 20 16.98 -28.31 -15.70
N GLY A 21 17.09 -27.12 -15.10
CA GLY A 21 17.48 -25.89 -15.79
C GLY A 21 16.37 -25.28 -16.65
N LEU A 22 15.11 -25.69 -16.49
CA LEU A 22 13.99 -25.11 -17.23
C LEU A 22 13.48 -23.84 -16.53
N PRO A 23 13.29 -22.73 -17.26
CA PRO A 23 12.71 -21.51 -16.71
C PRO A 23 11.33 -21.74 -16.10
N GLN A 24 11.13 -21.21 -14.90
CA GLN A 24 9.87 -21.14 -14.19
C GLN A 24 9.48 -19.67 -14.07
N VAL A 25 8.18 -19.38 -14.10
CA VAL A 25 7.64 -18.03 -13.94
C VAL A 25 6.48 -18.04 -12.96
N ALA A 26 6.34 -16.99 -12.18
CA ALA A 26 5.23 -16.80 -11.26
C ALA A 26 4.98 -15.31 -11.02
N ILE A 27 3.82 -15.00 -10.46
CA ILE A 27 3.61 -13.71 -9.78
C ILE A 27 3.81 -13.96 -8.28
N GLY A 28 4.60 -13.11 -7.63
CA GLY A 28 4.78 -13.15 -6.17
C GLY A 28 3.93 -12.12 -5.45
N ARG A 29 3.46 -12.47 -4.25
CA ARG A 29 2.96 -11.51 -3.26
C ARG A 29 3.80 -11.62 -2.00
N LEU A 30 4.58 -10.58 -1.71
CA LEU A 30 5.29 -10.47 -0.44
C LEU A 30 4.39 -9.82 0.60
N THR A 31 4.49 -10.29 1.84
CA THR A 31 3.88 -9.64 3.00
C THR A 31 4.97 -9.23 3.97
N LEU A 32 5.14 -7.92 4.16
CA LEU A 32 6.07 -7.34 5.13
C LEU A 32 5.27 -6.70 6.29
N PRO A 33 5.50 -7.07 7.56
CA PRO A 33 4.85 -6.42 8.70
C PRO A 33 5.28 -4.95 8.83
N ALA A 34 4.33 -4.05 9.07
CA ALA A 34 4.61 -2.61 9.23
C ALA A 34 5.45 -2.27 10.48
N ASN A 35 5.60 -3.22 11.42
CA ASN A 35 6.47 -3.08 12.58
C ASN A 35 7.90 -3.61 12.34
N SER A 36 8.23 -3.99 11.11
CA SER A 36 9.59 -4.38 10.73
C SER A 36 10.53 -3.17 10.87
N PRO A 37 11.75 -3.34 11.41
CA PRO A 37 12.70 -2.23 11.56
C PRO A 37 13.05 -1.51 10.26
N ASN A 38 13.11 -2.24 9.15
CA ASN A 38 13.49 -1.70 7.84
C ASN A 38 12.41 -1.98 6.80
N LEU A 39 12.18 -0.99 5.93
CA LEU A 39 11.53 -1.19 4.63
C LEU A 39 12.53 -1.76 3.62
N ILE A 40 12.03 -2.37 2.55
CA ILE A 40 12.85 -2.86 1.44
C ILE A 40 12.71 -1.88 0.27
N GLU A 41 13.83 -1.35 -0.22
CA GLU A 41 13.82 -0.39 -1.33
C GLU A 41 13.50 -1.09 -2.66
N SER A 42 12.53 -0.55 -3.42
CA SER A 42 11.94 -1.19 -4.61
C SER A 42 12.96 -1.57 -5.70
N LYS A 43 13.95 -0.70 -5.99
CA LYS A 43 14.98 -0.99 -7.01
C LYS A 43 15.91 -2.10 -6.55
N SER A 44 16.31 -2.13 -5.28
CA SER A 44 17.11 -3.20 -4.70
C SER A 44 16.37 -4.55 -4.75
N LEU A 45 15.06 -4.54 -4.45
CA LEU A 45 14.21 -5.74 -4.53
C LEU A 45 14.08 -6.26 -5.95
N LYS A 46 13.93 -5.37 -6.93
CA LYS A 46 13.98 -5.75 -8.36
C LYS A 46 15.29 -6.46 -8.71
N LEU A 47 16.42 -5.87 -8.33
CA LEU A 47 17.74 -6.44 -8.63
C LEU A 47 17.95 -7.79 -7.93
N TYR A 48 17.41 -7.96 -6.72
CA TYR A 48 17.41 -9.21 -5.99
C TYR A 48 16.70 -10.32 -6.77
N PHE A 49 15.44 -10.10 -7.19
CA PHE A 49 14.73 -11.10 -8.01
C PHE A 49 15.41 -11.34 -9.36
N ASN A 50 15.93 -10.31 -10.02
CA ASN A 50 16.67 -10.47 -11.27
C ASN A 50 17.91 -11.38 -11.13
N SER A 51 18.55 -11.39 -9.95
CA SER A 51 19.70 -12.24 -9.69
C SER A 51 19.33 -13.73 -9.64
N MET A 52 18.04 -14.05 -9.45
CA MET A 52 17.52 -15.43 -9.40
C MET A 52 17.12 -15.98 -10.76
N ASN A 53 17.02 -15.15 -11.80
CA ASN A 53 16.53 -15.54 -13.13
C ASN A 53 17.27 -16.72 -13.76
N PHE A 54 18.55 -16.90 -13.43
CA PHE A 54 19.40 -17.99 -13.93
C PHE A 54 19.88 -18.94 -12.83
N THR A 55 19.31 -18.83 -11.62
CA THR A 55 19.64 -19.68 -10.49
C THR A 55 18.76 -20.92 -10.49
N GLN A 56 19.38 -22.10 -10.37
CA GLN A 56 18.69 -23.37 -10.24
C GLN A 56 18.28 -23.63 -8.79
N TYR A 57 17.04 -24.05 -8.60
CA TYR A 57 16.48 -24.52 -7.33
C TYR A 57 15.94 -25.95 -7.48
N GLU A 58 16.14 -26.78 -6.46
CA GLU A 58 15.66 -28.17 -6.44
C GLU A 58 14.12 -28.22 -6.54
N SER A 59 13.45 -27.32 -5.82
CA SER A 59 12.00 -27.16 -5.83
C SER A 59 11.55 -25.69 -5.77
N GLN A 60 10.27 -25.45 -6.06
CA GLN A 60 9.64 -24.14 -5.84
C GLN A 60 9.69 -23.72 -4.35
N GLN A 61 9.65 -24.70 -3.44
CA GLN A 61 9.71 -24.43 -2.01
C GLN A 61 11.08 -23.88 -1.59
N ASP A 62 12.18 -24.42 -2.14
CA ASP A 62 13.53 -23.92 -1.85
C ASP A 62 13.73 -22.48 -2.34
N PHE A 63 13.12 -22.13 -3.48
CA PHE A 63 13.08 -20.75 -3.97
C PHE A 63 12.35 -19.84 -2.98
N VAL A 64 11.14 -20.23 -2.54
CA VAL A 64 10.35 -19.46 -1.58
C VAL A 64 11.11 -19.27 -0.26
N GLU A 65 11.66 -20.33 0.30
CA GLU A 65 12.41 -20.28 1.57
C GLU A 65 13.66 -19.40 1.48
N THR A 66 14.33 -19.42 0.33
CA THR A 66 15.47 -18.52 0.07
C THR A 66 15.04 -17.07 0.10
N VAL A 67 13.96 -16.72 -0.62
CA VAL A 67 13.42 -15.35 -0.66
C VAL A 67 12.96 -14.90 0.71
N GLU A 68 12.16 -15.71 1.41
CA GLU A 68 11.65 -15.37 2.74
C GLU A 68 12.80 -15.16 3.73
N ARG A 69 13.82 -16.02 3.74
CA ARG A 69 14.98 -15.87 4.62
C ARG A 69 15.74 -14.57 4.35
N ASP A 70 16.11 -14.33 3.09
CA ASP A 70 16.98 -13.20 2.74
C ASP A 70 16.26 -11.86 2.98
N LEU A 71 15.00 -11.76 2.58
CA LEU A 71 14.20 -10.55 2.78
C LEU A 71 13.82 -10.34 4.24
N SER A 72 13.57 -11.41 5.00
CA SER A 72 13.36 -11.29 6.46
C SER A 72 14.60 -10.75 7.17
N ASN A 73 15.79 -11.22 6.77
CA ASN A 73 17.05 -10.71 7.30
C ASN A 73 17.27 -9.24 6.97
N ALA A 74 16.93 -8.80 5.74
CA ALA A 74 17.04 -7.40 5.35
C ALA A 74 16.06 -6.49 6.09
N ALA A 75 14.80 -6.93 6.22
CA ALA A 75 13.73 -6.19 6.88
C ALA A 75 13.88 -6.16 8.41
N GLY A 76 14.52 -7.18 9.00
CA GLY A 76 14.49 -7.40 10.45
C GLY A 76 13.13 -7.87 10.98
N GLY A 77 12.27 -8.40 10.09
CA GLY A 77 10.91 -8.85 10.39
C GLY A 77 10.53 -10.02 9.48
N LYS A 78 9.50 -10.81 9.85
CA LYS A 78 9.09 -12.00 9.09
C LYS A 78 8.45 -11.58 7.75
N VAL A 79 9.13 -11.84 6.65
CA VAL A 79 8.61 -11.69 5.28
C VAL A 79 8.06 -13.03 4.80
N GLU A 80 6.86 -13.01 4.23
CA GLU A 80 6.22 -14.18 3.62
C GLU A 80 6.08 -13.98 2.11
N LEU A 81 6.32 -15.01 1.31
CA LEU A 81 6.14 -15.00 -0.14
C LEU A 81 5.08 -16.02 -0.55
N GLN A 82 4.00 -15.53 -1.16
CA GLN A 82 3.03 -16.37 -1.86
C GLN A 82 3.25 -16.29 -3.37
N LEU A 83 3.20 -17.44 -4.05
CA LEU A 83 3.29 -17.52 -5.51
C LEU A 83 1.93 -17.83 -6.13
N PHE A 84 1.65 -17.20 -7.27
CA PHE A 84 0.47 -17.39 -8.11
C PHE A 84 0.91 -17.80 -9.51
N GLN A 85 0.07 -18.60 -10.19
CA GLN A 85 0.26 -18.79 -11.63
C GLN A 85 -0.04 -17.49 -12.37
N VAL A 86 0.53 -17.34 -13.55
CA VAL A 86 0.47 -16.10 -14.35
C VAL A 86 -0.96 -15.66 -14.69
N ASP A 87 -1.90 -16.61 -14.73
CA ASP A 87 -3.31 -16.38 -15.09
C ASP A 87 -4.25 -16.29 -13.87
N ASP A 88 -3.75 -16.49 -12.64
CA ASP A 88 -4.59 -16.62 -11.44
C ASP A 88 -4.95 -15.28 -10.78
N LEU A 89 -4.34 -14.16 -11.20
CA LEU A 89 -4.47 -12.89 -10.48
C LEU A 89 -5.66 -12.06 -10.98
N GLU A 90 -6.74 -12.05 -10.20
CA GLU A 90 -7.96 -11.31 -10.52
C GLU A 90 -7.82 -9.78 -10.33
N ILE A 91 -8.61 -9.03 -11.10
CA ILE A 91 -8.75 -7.57 -10.96
C ILE A 91 -10.01 -7.28 -10.13
N ALA A 92 -9.80 -6.74 -8.93
CA ALA A 92 -10.85 -6.31 -8.03
C ALA A 92 -11.43 -4.93 -8.42
N LYS A 93 -12.64 -4.67 -7.94
CA LYS A 93 -13.25 -3.34 -7.95
C LYS A 93 -13.13 -2.71 -6.55
N PRO A 94 -12.86 -1.40 -6.45
CA PRO A 94 -12.86 -0.71 -5.16
C PRO A 94 -14.24 -0.79 -4.50
N GLN A 95 -14.26 -0.92 -3.16
CA GLN A 95 -15.46 -0.91 -2.35
C GLN A 95 -15.51 0.36 -1.49
N GLY A 96 -16.72 0.80 -1.12
CA GLY A 96 -16.97 2.03 -0.36
C GLY A 96 -17.52 3.17 -1.22
N ILE A 97 -17.47 4.39 -0.67
CA ILE A 97 -17.93 5.61 -1.33
C ILE A 97 -16.75 6.26 -2.08
N CYS A 98 -16.86 6.37 -3.40
CA CYS A 98 -15.91 7.16 -4.18
C CYS A 98 -16.08 8.64 -3.85
N ILE A 99 -14.99 9.31 -3.49
CA ILE A 99 -15.02 10.75 -3.19
C ILE A 99 -14.44 11.61 -4.31
N ASP A 100 -14.06 11.03 -5.46
CA ASP A 100 -13.32 11.72 -6.53
C ASP A 100 -14.11 12.85 -7.22
N ASP A 101 -15.44 12.73 -7.29
CA ASP A 101 -16.31 13.73 -7.95
C ASP A 101 -16.71 14.89 -7.03
N LEU A 102 -16.21 14.91 -5.79
CA LEU A 102 -16.44 16.02 -4.88
C LEU A 102 -15.57 17.22 -5.26
N ILE A 103 -16.03 18.43 -4.92
CA ILE A 103 -15.27 19.67 -5.12
C ILE A 103 -14.67 20.10 -3.77
N PRO A 104 -13.34 20.07 -3.60
CA PRO A 104 -12.65 20.63 -2.44
C PRO A 104 -12.91 22.13 -2.30
N GLU A 105 -13.02 22.62 -1.07
CA GLU A 105 -13.14 24.06 -0.80
C GLU A 105 -11.84 24.82 -1.11
N ARG A 106 -10.70 24.19 -0.83
CA ARG A 106 -9.37 24.70 -1.14
C ARG A 106 -8.42 23.55 -1.49
N LEU A 107 -7.37 23.86 -2.22
CA LEU A 107 -6.27 22.94 -2.53
C LEU A 107 -4.98 23.43 -1.86
N SER A 108 -4.05 22.50 -1.65
CA SER A 108 -2.69 22.77 -1.19
C SER A 108 -1.70 22.09 -2.14
N GLU A 109 -0.51 22.68 -2.30
CA GLU A 109 0.58 22.14 -3.13
C GLU A 109 1.42 21.09 -2.39
N HIS A 110 1.31 21.05 -1.05
CA HIS A 110 2.00 20.11 -0.17
C HIS A 110 1.04 19.50 0.84
N PRO A 111 1.35 18.30 1.39
CA PRO A 111 0.56 17.68 2.45
C PRO A 111 0.20 18.67 3.55
N ASP A 112 -1.09 18.92 3.71
CA ASP A 112 -1.61 19.94 4.62
C ASP A 112 -2.71 19.34 5.49
N SER A 113 -2.31 18.84 6.66
CA SER A 113 -3.23 18.20 7.61
C SER A 113 -4.31 19.16 8.11
N THR A 114 -4.09 20.48 8.06
CA THR A 114 -5.11 21.48 8.47
C THR A 114 -6.35 21.49 7.59
N LEU A 115 -6.31 20.79 6.44
CA LEU A 115 -7.47 20.53 5.59
C LEU A 115 -8.47 19.58 6.25
N LEU A 116 -8.02 18.64 7.10
CA LEU A 116 -8.87 17.61 7.68
C LEU A 116 -9.87 18.20 8.68
N LYS A 117 -11.16 17.98 8.43
CA LYS A 117 -12.25 18.48 9.28
C LYS A 117 -13.35 17.44 9.46
N LEU A 118 -14.04 17.54 10.60
CA LEU A 118 -15.33 16.88 10.76
C LEU A 118 -16.41 17.56 9.89
N ASP A 119 -17.44 16.81 9.54
CA ASP A 119 -18.63 17.36 8.85
C ASP A 119 -19.33 18.35 9.80
N PRO A 120 -19.60 19.61 9.39
CA PRO A 120 -20.30 20.57 10.24
C PRO A 120 -21.69 20.10 10.72
N ALA A 121 -22.31 19.20 9.97
CA ALA A 121 -23.60 18.59 10.31
C ALA A 121 -23.45 17.28 11.09
N THR A 122 -22.24 16.88 11.49
CA THR A 122 -22.03 15.67 12.31
C THR A 122 -22.74 15.82 13.65
N THR A 123 -23.37 14.73 14.09
CA THR A 123 -23.87 14.58 15.46
C THR A 123 -22.76 14.00 16.35
N GLU A 124 -23.05 13.84 17.64
CA GLU A 124 -22.20 13.08 18.58
C GLU A 124 -22.25 11.56 18.34
N GLU A 125 -23.07 11.08 17.40
CA GLU A 125 -23.17 9.65 17.09
C GLU A 125 -21.97 9.18 16.26
N SER A 126 -21.44 8.02 16.64
CA SER A 126 -20.37 7.33 15.89
C SER A 126 -20.95 6.68 14.65
N VAL A 127 -20.32 6.91 13.50
CA VAL A 127 -20.65 6.31 12.21
C VAL A 127 -19.48 5.49 11.70
N GLU A 128 -19.76 4.38 11.01
CA GLU A 128 -18.76 3.62 10.28
C GLU A 128 -18.88 3.89 8.78
N ILE A 129 -17.78 4.30 8.15
CA ILE A 129 -17.74 4.74 6.76
C ILE A 129 -16.53 4.13 6.05
N GLU A 130 -16.73 3.69 4.82
CA GLU A 130 -15.66 3.30 3.89
C GLU A 130 -15.62 4.28 2.72
N LEU A 131 -14.48 4.93 2.53
CA LEU A 131 -14.21 5.86 1.44
C LEU A 131 -13.08 5.34 0.56
N TYR A 132 -13.08 5.71 -0.71
CA TYR A 132 -11.91 5.56 -1.56
C TYR A 132 -11.74 6.71 -2.54
N SER A 133 -10.50 6.91 -2.98
CA SER A 133 -10.14 7.88 -4.01
C SER A 133 -9.07 7.32 -4.94
N HIS A 134 -9.25 7.50 -6.26
CA HIS A 134 -8.24 7.15 -7.27
C HIS A 134 -7.23 8.27 -7.52
N LEU A 135 -7.36 9.40 -6.83
CA LEU A 135 -6.62 10.63 -7.10
C LEU A 135 -5.34 10.78 -6.27
N LEU A 136 -4.98 9.77 -5.46
CA LEU A 136 -3.71 9.78 -4.75
C LEU A 136 -2.55 9.74 -5.76
N ARG A 137 -1.71 10.77 -5.69
CA ARG A 137 -0.49 10.91 -6.49
C ARG A 137 0.59 11.53 -5.62
N SER A 138 1.80 11.00 -5.68
CA SER A 138 2.99 11.58 -5.07
C SER A 138 4.17 11.49 -6.04
N ASN A 139 5.38 11.79 -5.58
CA ASN A 139 6.62 11.63 -6.31
C ASN A 139 7.55 10.67 -5.55
N CYS A 140 8.26 9.83 -6.30
CA CYS A 140 9.30 8.98 -5.75
C CYS A 140 10.47 9.87 -5.29
N PRO A 141 10.91 9.80 -4.02
CA PRO A 141 11.95 10.70 -3.48
C PRO A 141 13.32 10.49 -4.12
N VAL A 142 13.56 9.31 -4.73
CA VAL A 142 14.84 8.96 -5.37
C VAL A 142 14.90 9.41 -6.83
N THR A 143 13.78 9.31 -7.56
CA THR A 143 13.76 9.51 -9.03
C THR A 143 13.00 10.76 -9.48
N GLY A 144 12.19 11.35 -8.60
CA GLY A 144 11.30 12.48 -8.91
C GLY A 144 10.13 12.13 -9.85
N GLN A 145 10.01 10.87 -10.24
CA GLN A 145 8.93 10.40 -11.12
C GLN A 145 7.58 10.31 -10.37
N PRO A 146 6.44 10.37 -11.09
CA PRO A 146 5.11 10.29 -10.49
C PRO A 146 4.78 8.90 -9.96
N ASP A 147 4.21 8.84 -8.76
CA ASP A 147 3.58 7.65 -8.18
C ASP A 147 2.07 7.82 -8.20
N TRP A 148 1.35 6.79 -8.61
CA TRP A 148 -0.12 6.79 -8.72
C TRP A 148 -0.69 5.73 -7.81
N GLY A 149 -1.77 6.05 -7.11
CA GLY A 149 -2.43 5.08 -6.24
C GLY A 149 -3.93 5.27 -6.13
N THR A 150 -4.59 4.23 -5.65
CA THR A 150 -5.93 4.32 -5.07
C THR A 150 -5.79 4.17 -3.57
N ILE A 151 -6.38 5.08 -2.80
CA ILE A 151 -6.40 5.03 -1.34
C ILE A 151 -7.81 4.69 -0.84
N PHE A 152 -7.86 3.85 0.19
CA PHE A 152 -9.02 3.42 0.93
C PHE A 152 -8.90 3.90 2.37
N ILE A 153 -9.98 4.46 2.90
CA ILE A 153 -10.07 4.91 4.28
C ILE A 153 -11.34 4.30 4.88
N ARG A 154 -11.19 3.39 5.84
CA ARG A 154 -12.29 2.93 6.70
C ARG A 154 -12.17 3.63 8.03
N PHE A 155 -13.25 4.26 8.46
CA PHE A 155 -13.27 5.18 9.60
C PHE A 155 -14.49 4.90 10.46
N GLN A 156 -14.30 4.82 11.78
CA GLN A 156 -15.39 4.80 12.77
C GLN A 156 -15.21 5.96 13.75
N GLY A 157 -16.24 6.77 13.93
CA GLY A 157 -16.24 7.91 14.85
C GLY A 157 -17.18 9.02 14.36
N LYS A 158 -16.91 10.28 14.77
CA LYS A 158 -17.66 11.44 14.27
C LYS A 158 -17.48 11.60 12.77
N LYS A 159 -18.56 11.86 12.04
CA LYS A 159 -18.55 11.87 10.57
C LYS A 159 -17.53 12.88 10.04
N PRO A 160 -16.56 12.46 9.21
CA PRO A 160 -15.61 13.38 8.61
C PRO A 160 -16.23 14.11 7.40
N CYS A 161 -15.71 15.31 7.10
CA CYS A 161 -16.09 16.01 5.87
C CYS A 161 -15.35 15.38 4.67
N TYR A 162 -16.09 14.72 3.77
CA TYR A 162 -15.49 14.01 2.63
C TYR A 162 -14.73 14.92 1.67
N ARG A 163 -15.24 16.15 1.45
CA ARG A 163 -14.54 17.17 0.64
C ARG A 163 -13.19 17.55 1.24
N SER A 164 -13.10 17.54 2.57
CA SER A 164 -11.88 17.85 3.32
C SER A 164 -10.84 16.72 3.23
N ILE A 165 -11.29 15.46 3.31
CA ILE A 165 -10.46 14.27 3.08
C ILE A 165 -9.94 14.27 1.63
N LEU A 166 -10.80 14.55 0.65
CA LEU A 166 -10.38 14.64 -0.76
C LEU A 166 -9.30 15.73 -0.94
N ALA A 167 -9.53 16.92 -0.39
CA ALA A 167 -8.56 18.02 -0.45
C ALA A 167 -7.20 17.60 0.10
N TYR A 168 -7.20 16.91 1.24
CA TYR A 168 -6.01 16.39 1.88
C TYR A 168 -5.29 15.33 1.02
N ILE A 169 -6.02 14.36 0.45
CA ILE A 169 -5.44 13.38 -0.48
C ILE A 169 -4.78 14.08 -1.69
N ILE A 170 -5.45 15.08 -2.28
CA ILE A 170 -4.91 15.84 -3.42
C ILE A 170 -3.67 16.65 -3.02
N SER A 171 -3.53 17.06 -1.77
CA SER A 171 -2.37 17.82 -1.31
C SER A 171 -1.04 17.06 -1.40
N TYR A 172 -1.07 15.73 -1.49
CA TYR A 172 0.11 14.90 -1.76
C TYR A 172 0.65 15.03 -3.19
N ARG A 173 -0.09 15.70 -4.09
CA ARG A 173 0.18 15.69 -5.53
C ARG A 173 1.61 16.07 -5.89
N GLN A 174 2.31 16.94 -5.17
CA GLN A 174 3.73 17.26 -5.45
C GLN A 174 4.70 16.72 -4.40
N HIS A 175 4.21 16.00 -3.40
CA HIS A 175 5.00 15.49 -2.28
C HIS A 175 6.00 14.43 -2.72
N ASN A 176 7.24 14.53 -2.23
CA ASN A 176 8.26 13.49 -2.38
C ASN A 176 8.24 12.59 -1.15
N GLY A 177 7.83 11.33 -1.29
CA GLY A 177 7.74 10.40 -0.18
C GLY A 177 7.61 8.95 -0.64
N PHE A 178 8.13 8.02 0.15
CA PHE A 178 7.88 6.59 -0.07
C PHE A 178 6.40 6.27 0.15
N HIS A 179 5.91 5.21 -0.50
CA HIS A 179 4.49 4.85 -0.49
C HIS A 179 4.02 4.56 0.94
N GLU A 180 4.83 3.80 1.67
CA GLU A 180 4.65 3.43 3.08
C GLU A 180 4.55 4.68 3.95
N GLN A 181 5.49 5.60 3.79
CA GLN A 181 5.53 6.86 4.56
C GLN A 181 4.33 7.76 4.26
N CYS A 182 3.86 7.81 3.00
CA CYS A 182 2.67 8.56 2.65
C CYS A 182 1.44 8.01 3.38
N VAL A 183 1.25 6.68 3.37
CA VAL A 183 0.12 6.03 4.06
C VAL A 183 0.22 6.20 5.58
N GLU A 184 1.43 6.10 6.14
CA GLU A 184 1.68 6.32 7.56
C GLU A 184 1.35 7.74 8.00
N GLN A 185 1.76 8.74 7.22
CA GLN A 185 1.45 10.14 7.50
C GLN A 185 -0.05 10.41 7.40
N ILE A 186 -0.72 9.89 6.37
CA ILE A 186 -2.18 10.01 6.20
C ILE A 186 -2.92 9.39 7.39
N PHE A 187 -2.50 8.20 7.82
CA PHE A 187 -3.05 7.56 9.01
C PHE A 187 -2.86 8.43 10.25
N ALA A 188 -1.64 8.92 10.49
CA ALA A 188 -1.31 9.73 11.66
C ALA A 188 -2.11 11.04 11.70
N ASP A 189 -2.23 11.74 10.58
CA ASP A 189 -2.95 13.02 10.49
C ASP A 189 -4.45 12.83 10.71
N ILE A 190 -5.06 11.81 10.09
CA ILE A 190 -6.48 11.48 10.32
C ILE A 190 -6.70 11.09 11.78
N TRP A 191 -5.82 10.26 12.34
CA TRP A 191 -5.93 9.83 13.74
C TRP A 191 -5.85 11.00 14.72
N GLN A 192 -4.88 11.89 14.53
CA GLN A 192 -4.65 13.02 15.43
C GLN A 192 -5.74 14.10 15.32
N LEU A 193 -6.16 14.44 14.10
CA LEU A 193 -7.07 15.57 13.87
C LEU A 193 -8.54 15.21 13.90
N LEU A 194 -8.91 14.00 13.45
CA LEU A 194 -10.31 13.55 13.40
C LEU A 194 -10.68 12.62 14.55
N GLN A 195 -9.68 12.13 15.30
CA GLN A 195 -9.85 11.30 16.51
C GLN A 195 -10.89 10.17 16.35
N PRO A 196 -10.77 9.31 15.32
CA PRO A 196 -11.64 8.14 15.18
C PRO A 196 -11.49 7.19 16.37
N GLU A 197 -12.54 6.39 16.57
CA GLU A 197 -12.52 5.20 17.42
C GLU A 197 -11.74 4.07 16.73
N LYS A 198 -11.92 3.89 15.42
CA LYS A 198 -11.17 2.94 14.58
C LYS A 198 -10.82 3.53 13.22
N LEU A 199 -9.64 3.17 12.71
CA LEU A 199 -9.13 3.66 11.43
C LEU A 199 -8.38 2.55 10.68
N MET A 200 -8.63 2.46 9.38
CA MET A 200 -7.77 1.80 8.39
C MET A 200 -7.43 2.80 7.30
N VAL A 201 -6.16 2.89 6.96
CA VAL A 201 -5.69 3.56 5.73
C VAL A 201 -4.91 2.55 4.92
N TYR A 202 -5.37 2.29 3.71
CA TYR A 202 -4.79 1.32 2.79
C TYR A 202 -4.62 1.97 1.42
N ALA A 203 -3.42 1.90 0.83
CA ALA A 203 -3.20 2.36 -0.54
C ALA A 203 -2.73 1.22 -1.43
N THR A 204 -3.12 1.29 -2.69
CA THR A 204 -2.67 0.39 -3.76
C THR A 204 -2.00 1.23 -4.84
N TYR A 205 -0.67 1.17 -4.92
CA TYR A 205 0.09 1.95 -5.90
C TYR A 205 0.29 1.18 -7.20
N THR A 206 0.46 1.89 -8.30
CA THR A 206 0.82 1.29 -9.59
C THR A 206 2.27 0.82 -9.60
N ARG A 207 2.55 -0.25 -10.32
CA ARG A 207 3.90 -0.83 -10.35
C ARG A 207 4.96 0.10 -10.94
N ARG A 208 6.20 -0.08 -10.47
CA ARG A 208 7.43 0.43 -11.11
C ARG A 208 8.43 -0.68 -11.27
N GLY A 209 8.93 -0.82 -12.50
CA GLY A 209 9.96 -1.80 -12.81
C GLY A 209 9.58 -3.24 -12.47
N GLY A 210 8.30 -3.59 -12.54
CA GLY A 210 7.81 -4.95 -12.29
C GLY A 210 7.28 -5.19 -10.87
N LEU A 211 7.33 -4.20 -9.97
CA LEU A 211 6.87 -4.34 -8.58
C LEU A 211 5.89 -3.22 -8.19
N ASP A 212 4.82 -3.56 -7.50
CA ASP A 212 3.97 -2.59 -6.81
C ASP A 212 4.05 -2.74 -5.28
N ILE A 213 3.59 -1.70 -4.58
CA ILE A 213 3.56 -1.63 -3.11
C ILE A 213 2.16 -1.22 -2.69
N ASN A 214 1.64 -1.90 -1.67
CA ASN A 214 0.30 -1.69 -1.16
C ASN A 214 0.35 -1.57 0.37
N PRO A 215 0.73 -0.41 0.92
CA PRO A 215 0.84 -0.20 2.36
C PRO A 215 -0.54 -0.11 3.00
N CYS A 216 -0.74 -0.83 4.09
CA CYS A 216 -1.94 -0.76 4.93
C CYS A 216 -1.56 -0.55 6.39
N ARG A 217 -2.19 0.43 7.05
CA ARG A 217 -2.07 0.71 8.47
C ARG A 217 -3.46 0.67 9.11
N VAL A 218 -3.57 0.04 10.26
CA VAL A 218 -4.83 -0.14 11.00
C VAL A 218 -4.66 0.20 12.47
N SER A 219 -5.71 0.72 13.11
CA SER A 219 -5.76 0.83 14.57
C SER A 219 -6.14 -0.48 15.25
N ASP A 220 -6.80 -1.38 14.52
CA ASP A 220 -7.32 -2.67 15.00
C ASP A 220 -7.15 -3.73 13.91
N LEU A 221 -6.51 -4.86 14.24
CA LEU A 221 -6.24 -5.95 13.29
C LEU A 221 -7.50 -6.58 12.69
N SER A 222 -8.66 -6.48 13.35
CA SER A 222 -9.95 -6.92 12.79
C SER A 222 -10.36 -6.16 11.53
N TRP A 223 -9.74 -5.01 11.26
CA TRP A 223 -9.94 -4.20 10.05
C TRP A 223 -8.82 -4.37 9.02
N MET A 224 -7.89 -5.31 9.21
CA MET A 224 -6.91 -5.62 8.17
C MET A 224 -7.65 -6.16 6.93
N PRO A 225 -7.53 -5.50 5.77
CA PRO A 225 -8.19 -5.96 4.55
C PRO A 225 -7.45 -7.16 3.97
N GLU A 226 -8.13 -7.88 3.07
CA GLU A 226 -7.43 -8.78 2.15
C GLU A 226 -6.70 -7.96 1.08
N PRO A 227 -5.46 -8.32 0.71
CA PRO A 227 -4.74 -7.66 -0.37
C PRO A 227 -5.45 -7.84 -1.71
N ILE A 228 -5.71 -6.71 -2.39
CA ILE A 228 -6.38 -6.67 -3.69
C ILE A 228 -5.44 -6.17 -4.80
N ARG A 229 -5.85 -6.40 -6.04
CA ARG A 229 -5.27 -5.77 -7.23
C ARG A 229 -6.33 -5.00 -8.00
N LEU A 230 -6.08 -3.72 -8.29
CA LEU A 230 -6.96 -2.87 -9.07
C LEU A 230 -6.50 -2.74 -10.53
N ALA A 231 -7.37 -2.22 -11.39
CA ALA A 231 -7.16 -2.17 -12.83
C ALA A 231 -5.91 -1.40 -13.31
N ARG A 232 -5.41 -0.43 -12.53
CA ARG A 232 -4.22 0.36 -12.89
C ARG A 232 -2.88 -0.25 -12.44
N GLN A 233 -2.92 -1.33 -11.64
CA GLN A 233 -1.73 -1.96 -11.06
C GLN A 233 -0.99 -2.86 -12.04
#